data_AF-A0A383B829-F1
#
_entry.id   AF-A0A383B829-F1
#
_cell.length_a   1.000
_cell.length_b   1.000
_cell.length_c   1.000
_cell.angle_alpha   90.00
_cell.angle_beta   90.00
_cell.angle_gamma   90.00
#
_symmetry.space_group_name_H-M   'P 1'
#
loop_
_entity.id
_entity.type
_entity.pdbx_description
1 polymer ?
#
loop_
_entity_poly.entity_id
_entity_poly.type
_entity_poly.pdbx_seq_one_letter_code
_entity_poly.pdbx_strand_id
1 'polypeptide(L)'
;MAKQTINIGSAPNDGTGSTIRDGGILINDNFNEIYTTLGNGTTLDSGFITGKQEGANFSNSIMIGHSVTGTLSSAQENVAVGKTSLRAITSGDDNVAVGFGALESITSSGKSVAVGHSAGKDVTGEKNTVIGANAGLRVNTGQHNTFVGFNAGQTVETGSGNVIIGNAGGNTAAETRTMIIAGSDGTTLTTWLEGDNTGEVVVFGNPTKNLGIAT
;
A
#
# COMPACT_ATOMS: atom_id res chain seq x y z
N MET A 1 -0.91 31.95 -17.16
CA MET A 1 -0.50 33.27 -17.68
C MET A 1 0.98 33.46 -17.42
N ALA A 2 1.61 34.47 -18.02
CA ALA A 2 2.98 34.83 -17.65
C ALA A 2 2.97 35.52 -16.28
N LYS A 3 4.06 35.36 -15.50
CA LYS A 3 4.25 36.03 -14.21
C LYS A 3 3.94 37.52 -14.32
N GLN A 4 2.95 38.00 -13.56
CA GLN A 4 2.66 39.42 -13.42
C GLN A 4 3.61 40.05 -12.39
N THR A 5 4.13 41.24 -12.67
CA THR A 5 5.08 41.92 -11.78
C THR A 5 4.54 43.30 -11.40
N ILE A 6 4.62 43.66 -10.13
CA ILE A 6 4.27 45.00 -9.65
C ILE A 6 5.36 45.97 -10.10
N ASN A 7 4.99 47.04 -10.80
CA ASN A 7 5.92 48.12 -11.12
C ASN A 7 6.03 49.07 -9.92
N ILE A 8 7.24 49.30 -9.41
CA ILE A 8 7.48 50.21 -8.27
C ILE A 8 7.88 51.64 -8.69
N GLY A 9 7.96 51.89 -10.01
CA GLY A 9 8.43 53.16 -10.55
C GLY A 9 9.94 53.33 -10.47
N SER A 10 10.45 54.47 -10.95
CA SER A 10 11.87 54.82 -10.98
C SER A 10 12.30 55.68 -9.78
N ALA A 11 11.36 56.36 -9.13
CA ALA A 11 11.53 57.15 -7.92
C ALA A 11 10.20 57.23 -7.13
N PRO A 12 10.25 57.55 -5.82
CA PRO A 12 9.03 57.77 -5.03
C PRO A 12 8.15 58.87 -5.66
N ASN A 13 6.85 58.58 -5.80
CA ASN A 13 5.82 59.51 -6.31
C ASN A 13 6.05 60.04 -7.74
N ASP A 14 6.78 59.31 -8.58
CA ASP A 14 7.03 59.72 -9.98
C ASP A 14 5.86 59.43 -10.94
N GLY A 15 4.77 58.83 -10.46
CA GLY A 15 3.57 58.51 -11.24
C GLY A 15 3.75 57.35 -12.24
N THR A 16 4.89 56.67 -12.24
CA THR A 16 5.18 55.56 -13.17
C THR A 16 4.97 54.18 -12.57
N GLY A 17 4.85 54.09 -11.23
CA GLY A 17 4.56 52.84 -10.52
C GLY A 17 3.09 52.40 -10.62
N SER A 18 2.84 51.11 -10.39
CA SER A 18 1.49 50.55 -10.27
C SER A 18 0.77 51.15 -9.06
N THR A 19 -0.51 51.47 -9.22
CA THR A 19 -1.34 51.83 -8.06
C THR A 19 -1.51 50.62 -7.14
N ILE A 20 -1.87 50.84 -5.86
CA ILE A 20 -2.18 49.75 -4.92
C ILE A 20 -3.28 48.85 -5.48
N ARG A 21 -4.29 49.44 -6.13
CA ARG A 21 -5.39 48.68 -6.75
C ARG A 21 -4.89 47.78 -7.86
N ASP A 22 -4.09 48.32 -8.78
CA ASP A 22 -3.60 47.55 -9.93
C ASP A 22 -2.58 46.50 -9.46
N GLY A 23 -1.72 46.82 -8.50
CA GLY A 23 -0.83 45.86 -7.84
C GLY A 23 -1.59 44.73 -7.15
N GLY A 24 -2.70 45.04 -6.47
CA GLY A 24 -3.59 44.04 -5.87
C GLY A 24 -4.21 43.09 -6.89
N ILE A 25 -4.61 43.60 -8.07
CA ILE A 25 -5.10 42.77 -9.18
C ILE A 25 -4.00 41.82 -9.66
N LEU A 26 -2.79 42.32 -9.92
CA LEU A 26 -1.66 41.50 -10.39
C LEU A 26 -1.28 40.41 -9.38
N ILE A 27 -1.32 40.73 -8.08
CA ILE A 27 -1.10 39.76 -7.00
C ILE A 27 -2.18 38.67 -7.04
N ASN A 28 -3.45 39.08 -7.06
CA ASN A 28 -4.57 38.13 -7.08
C ASN A 28 -4.54 37.24 -8.33
N ASP A 29 -4.21 37.78 -9.50
CA ASP A 29 -4.14 37.02 -10.74
C ASP A 29 -3.03 35.96 -10.69
N ASN A 30 -1.85 36.30 -10.16
CA ASN A 30 -0.77 35.33 -9.94
C ASN A 30 -1.20 34.23 -8.96
N PHE A 31 -1.86 34.57 -7.85
CA PHE A 31 -2.34 33.57 -6.89
C PHE A 31 -3.46 32.71 -7.47
N ASN A 32 -4.41 33.29 -8.22
CA ASN A 32 -5.48 32.55 -8.90
C ASN A 32 -4.91 31.53 -9.88
N GLU A 33 -3.87 31.90 -10.63
CA GLU A 33 -3.16 30.97 -11.51
C GLU A 33 -2.50 29.84 -10.73
N ILE A 34 -1.81 30.15 -9.63
CA ILE A 34 -1.18 29.14 -8.77
C ILE A 34 -2.26 28.19 -8.21
N TYR A 35 -3.36 28.72 -7.67
CA TYR A 35 -4.45 27.93 -7.12
C TYR A 35 -5.18 27.09 -8.16
N THR A 36 -5.26 27.56 -9.41
CA THR A 36 -5.88 26.80 -10.51
C THR A 36 -4.93 25.75 -11.07
N THR A 37 -3.63 26.04 -11.14
CA THR A 37 -2.62 25.15 -11.74
C THR A 37 -2.19 24.06 -10.76
N LEU A 38 -2.00 24.41 -9.49
CA LEU A 38 -1.55 23.52 -8.42
C LEU A 38 -2.68 23.20 -7.45
N GLY A 39 -3.94 23.35 -7.86
CA GLY A 39 -5.08 23.23 -6.98
C GLY A 39 -6.42 23.14 -7.69
N ASN A 40 -7.49 23.43 -6.96
CA ASN A 40 -8.87 23.38 -7.46
C ASN A 40 -9.43 24.76 -7.83
N GLY A 41 -8.57 25.78 -7.92
CA GLY A 41 -8.94 27.18 -8.14
C GLY A 41 -9.28 27.97 -6.87
N THR A 42 -9.36 27.32 -5.70
CA THR A 42 -9.62 27.99 -4.40
C THR A 42 -8.63 27.60 -3.31
N THR A 43 -8.09 26.37 -3.34
CA THR A 43 -7.07 25.86 -2.43
C THR A 43 -5.95 25.20 -3.22
N LEU A 44 -4.73 25.20 -2.67
CA LEU A 44 -3.63 24.40 -3.22
C LEU A 44 -3.98 22.93 -3.00
N ASP A 45 -4.10 22.20 -4.09
CA ASP A 45 -4.51 20.80 -4.17
C ASP A 45 -3.81 20.22 -5.40
N SER A 46 -2.49 20.10 -5.33
CA SER A 46 -1.62 19.86 -6.49
C SER A 46 -1.79 18.47 -7.12
N GLY A 47 -2.80 17.70 -6.72
CA GLY A 47 -3.06 16.34 -7.20
C GLY A 47 -1.97 15.32 -6.83
N PHE A 48 -0.79 15.76 -6.41
CA PHE A 48 0.31 14.92 -5.91
C PHE A 48 0.21 14.61 -4.42
N ILE A 49 -0.75 15.21 -3.71
CA ILE A 49 -1.12 14.80 -2.36
C ILE A 49 -2.64 14.83 -2.27
N THR A 50 -3.30 13.75 -2.72
CA THR A 50 -4.55 13.29 -2.07
C THR A 50 -4.25 12.64 -0.71
N GLY A 51 -3.07 12.90 -0.16
CA GLY A 51 -2.70 12.58 1.20
C GLY A 51 -3.44 13.48 2.16
N LYS A 52 -4.57 12.96 2.62
CA LYS A 52 -5.18 13.34 3.87
C LYS A 52 -4.10 13.31 4.96
N GLN A 53 -3.54 14.48 5.29
CA GLN A 53 -2.85 14.77 6.55
C GLN A 53 -3.90 14.97 7.66
N GLU A 54 -4.94 14.13 7.70
CA GLU A 54 -5.98 14.22 8.72
C GLU A 54 -6.11 12.90 9.46
N GLY A 55 -5.00 12.55 10.09
CA GLY A 55 -5.05 11.93 11.40
C GLY A 55 -3.89 12.55 12.17
N ALA A 56 -4.16 13.33 13.22
CA ALA A 56 -3.13 13.94 14.07
C ALA A 56 -2.15 12.93 14.73
N ASN A 57 -2.27 11.64 14.39
CA ASN A 57 -1.66 10.50 15.07
C ASN A 57 -0.91 9.55 14.11
N PHE A 58 -0.77 9.90 12.82
CA PHE A 58 0.16 9.21 11.91
C PHE A 58 1.50 9.95 11.90
N SER A 59 2.52 9.38 12.54
CA SER A 59 3.89 9.92 12.49
C SER A 59 4.69 9.20 11.40
N ASN A 60 5.50 9.95 10.65
CA ASN A 60 6.40 9.40 9.62
C ASN A 60 5.72 8.49 8.58
N SER A 61 4.46 8.74 8.24
CA SER A 61 3.64 7.87 7.41
C SER A 61 3.21 8.52 6.10
N ILE A 62 3.02 7.71 5.05
CA ILE A 62 2.46 8.14 3.74
C ILE A 62 1.09 7.50 3.60
N MET A 63 0.03 8.30 3.52
CA MET A 63 -1.36 7.84 3.36
C MET A 63 -1.97 8.47 2.12
N ILE A 64 -2.38 7.70 1.11
CA ILE A 64 -2.94 8.19 -0.16
C ILE A 64 -4.23 7.43 -0.47
N GLY A 65 -5.35 8.16 -0.59
CA GLY A 65 -6.67 7.55 -0.81
C GLY A 65 -7.21 6.76 0.41
N HIS A 66 -6.62 6.96 1.59
CA HIS A 66 -6.96 6.26 2.82
C HIS A 66 -8.12 6.91 3.58
N SER A 67 -8.95 6.06 4.19
CA SER A 67 -9.96 6.47 5.17
C SER A 67 -9.88 5.53 6.37
N VAL A 68 -9.53 6.03 7.55
CA VAL A 68 -9.64 5.26 8.80
C VAL A 68 -11.06 5.22 9.34
N THR A 69 -11.42 4.10 9.95
CA THR A 69 -12.61 3.97 10.80
C THR A 69 -12.19 3.80 12.26
N GLY A 70 -11.91 4.88 12.98
CA GLY A 70 -11.59 4.82 14.42
C GLY A 70 -10.69 5.95 14.93
N THR A 71 -10.44 5.93 16.24
CA THR A 71 -9.42 6.79 16.87
C THR A 71 -8.06 6.11 16.74
N LEU A 72 -7.10 6.85 16.20
CA LEU A 72 -5.72 6.41 16.07
C LEU A 72 -4.96 6.69 17.37
N SER A 73 -4.19 5.72 17.85
CA SER A 73 -3.26 5.86 18.97
C SER A 73 -1.95 5.17 18.58
N SER A 74 -0.93 5.95 18.18
CA SER A 74 0.39 5.42 17.84
C SER A 74 0.36 4.45 16.65
N ALA A 75 0.05 4.95 15.45
CA ALA A 75 0.20 4.19 14.19
C ALA A 75 1.29 4.85 13.34
N GLN A 76 2.54 4.49 13.61
CA GLN A 76 3.74 5.14 13.10
C GLN A 76 4.33 4.38 11.91
N GLU A 77 5.06 5.10 11.05
CA GLU A 77 5.92 4.50 10.01
C GLU A 77 5.17 3.59 9.01
N ASN A 78 3.92 3.94 8.72
CA ASN A 78 3.07 3.20 7.79
C ASN A 78 3.05 3.83 6.38
N VAL A 79 2.90 3.00 5.35
CA VAL A 79 2.65 3.42 3.97
C VAL A 79 1.32 2.82 3.51
N ALA A 80 0.31 3.64 3.25
CA ALA A 80 -0.97 3.22 2.67
C ALA A 80 -1.21 3.96 1.35
N VAL A 81 -1.39 3.22 0.26
CA VAL A 81 -1.71 3.79 -1.06
C VAL A 81 -2.84 3.00 -1.68
N GLY A 82 -4.02 3.59 -1.77
CA GLY A 82 -5.20 2.99 -2.37
C GLY A 82 -6.43 3.13 -1.47
N LYS A 83 -7.60 3.16 -2.10
CA LYS A 83 -8.88 3.25 -1.40
C LYS A 83 -9.04 2.08 -0.43
N THR A 84 -9.39 2.39 0.82
CA THR A 84 -9.54 1.45 1.96
C THR A 84 -8.29 0.65 2.36
N SER A 85 -7.10 0.98 1.87
CA SER A 85 -5.84 0.39 2.40
C SER A 85 -5.64 0.80 3.86
N LEU A 86 -5.26 -0.12 4.77
CA LEU A 86 -5.16 0.15 6.23
C LEU A 86 -6.40 0.82 6.87
N ARG A 87 -7.61 0.51 6.39
CA ARG A 87 -8.84 1.20 6.84
C ARG A 87 -9.12 1.04 8.35
N ALA A 88 -8.84 -0.13 8.93
CA ALA A 88 -9.16 -0.42 10.32
C ALA A 88 -8.02 -0.09 11.31
N ILE A 89 -6.90 0.49 10.84
CA ILE A 89 -5.71 0.66 11.69
C ILE A 89 -5.99 1.61 12.86
N THR A 90 -5.60 1.19 14.06
CA THR A 90 -5.73 1.95 15.32
C THR A 90 -4.36 2.24 15.93
N SER A 91 -3.46 1.25 15.97
CA SER A 91 -2.17 1.36 16.69
C SER A 91 -1.06 0.46 16.13
N GLY A 92 -1.18 0.03 14.87
CA GLY A 92 -0.18 -0.81 14.21
C GLY A 92 0.92 0.04 13.56
N ASP A 93 2.17 -0.38 13.71
CA ASP A 93 3.34 0.31 13.16
C ASP A 93 3.99 -0.49 12.01
N ASP A 94 4.80 0.19 11.20
CA ASP A 94 5.66 -0.42 10.17
C ASP A 94 4.93 -1.21 9.06
N ASN A 95 3.69 -0.87 8.73
CA ASN A 95 2.94 -1.56 7.68
C ASN A 95 3.08 -0.88 6.32
N VAL A 96 3.17 -1.66 5.25
CA VAL A 96 3.10 -1.19 3.87
C VAL A 96 1.89 -1.81 3.20
N ALA A 97 0.90 -1.03 2.79
CA ALA A 97 -0.30 -1.46 2.11
C ALA A 97 -0.48 -0.67 0.80
N VAL A 98 -0.33 -1.32 -0.34
CA VAL A 98 -0.44 -0.68 -1.66
C VAL A 98 -1.45 -1.43 -2.52
N GLY A 99 -2.61 -0.82 -2.74
CA GLY A 99 -3.72 -1.38 -3.51
C GLY A 99 -5.08 -1.09 -2.86
N PHE A 100 -6.14 -1.23 -3.65
CA PHE A 100 -7.50 -1.16 -3.12
C PHE A 100 -7.73 -2.26 -2.07
N GLY A 101 -8.13 -1.92 -0.85
CA GLY A 101 -8.40 -2.90 0.22
C GLY A 101 -7.20 -3.70 0.73
N ALA A 102 -5.96 -3.26 0.47
CA ALA A 102 -4.77 -3.92 1.02
C ALA A 102 -4.68 -3.72 2.55
N LEU A 103 -4.47 -4.81 3.31
CA LEU A 103 -4.48 -4.82 4.79
C LEU A 103 -5.67 -4.06 5.40
N GLU A 104 -6.86 -4.20 4.82
CA GLU A 104 -8.03 -3.40 5.19
C GLU A 104 -8.43 -3.56 6.68
N SER A 105 -8.34 -4.78 7.22
CA SER A 105 -8.84 -5.16 8.54
C SER A 105 -7.78 -5.11 9.66
N ILE A 106 -6.56 -4.67 9.38
CA ILE A 106 -5.49 -4.62 10.40
C ILE A 106 -5.79 -3.50 11.42
N THR A 107 -5.73 -3.81 12.72
CA THR A 107 -6.04 -2.85 13.80
C THR A 107 -4.78 -2.42 14.57
N SER A 108 -4.16 -3.35 15.30
CA SER A 108 -2.98 -3.10 16.14
C SER A 108 -1.71 -3.80 15.66
N SER A 109 -1.82 -4.62 14.63
CA SER A 109 -0.72 -5.47 14.16
C SER A 109 0.24 -4.68 13.27
N GLY A 110 1.53 -5.01 13.37
CA GLY A 110 2.59 -4.29 12.68
C GLY A 110 3.45 -5.16 11.75
N LYS A 111 4.34 -4.47 11.01
CA LYS A 111 5.41 -5.05 10.19
C LYS A 111 4.93 -5.93 9.04
N SER A 112 3.72 -5.69 8.54
CA SER A 112 3.18 -6.43 7.39
C SER A 112 3.32 -5.62 6.10
N VAL A 113 3.70 -6.29 5.02
CA VAL A 113 3.76 -5.73 3.67
C VAL A 113 2.67 -6.38 2.84
N ALA A 114 1.76 -5.60 2.27
CA ALA A 114 0.77 -6.05 1.31
C ALA A 114 0.74 -5.17 0.06
N VAL A 115 0.86 -5.79 -1.11
CA VAL A 115 0.87 -5.08 -2.40
C VAL A 115 -0.04 -5.81 -3.38
N GLY A 116 -1.15 -5.20 -3.75
CA GLY A 116 -2.14 -5.74 -4.68
C GLY A 116 -3.58 -5.42 -4.27
N HIS A 117 -4.52 -5.66 -5.18
CA HIS A 117 -5.96 -5.53 -4.89
C HIS A 117 -6.38 -6.56 -3.84
N SER A 118 -6.90 -6.11 -2.69
CA SER A 118 -7.31 -6.92 -1.55
C SER A 118 -6.20 -7.84 -1.01
N ALA A 119 -4.93 -7.47 -1.21
CA ALA A 119 -3.80 -8.19 -0.67
C ALA A 119 -3.84 -8.12 0.88
N GLY A 120 -3.92 -9.28 1.52
CA GLY A 120 -3.95 -9.38 2.97
C GLY A 120 -5.16 -8.71 3.62
N LYS A 121 -6.30 -8.63 2.92
CA LYS A 121 -7.47 -7.85 3.36
C LYS A 121 -7.86 -8.12 4.82
N ASP A 122 -7.98 -9.39 5.20
CA ASP A 122 -8.36 -9.82 6.55
C ASP A 122 -7.15 -10.29 7.38
N VAL A 123 -5.93 -9.88 7.03
CA VAL A 123 -4.73 -10.16 7.82
C VAL A 123 -4.79 -9.40 9.14
N THR A 124 -4.93 -10.12 10.26
CA THR A 124 -4.76 -9.51 11.61
C THR A 124 -3.52 -10.00 12.34
N GLY A 125 -2.77 -10.97 11.79
CA GLY A 125 -1.45 -11.34 12.28
C GLY A 125 -0.32 -10.39 11.84
N GLU A 126 0.80 -10.42 12.54
CA GLU A 126 1.98 -9.56 12.29
C GLU A 126 2.99 -10.21 11.34
N LYS A 127 3.87 -9.37 10.77
CA LYS A 127 5.07 -9.79 10.03
C LYS A 127 4.77 -10.66 8.81
N ASN A 128 3.71 -10.34 8.09
CA ASN A 128 3.32 -11.04 6.86
C ASN A 128 3.78 -10.27 5.61
N THR A 129 4.28 -10.98 4.60
CA THR A 129 4.58 -10.43 3.27
C THR A 129 3.56 -10.96 2.28
N VAL A 130 2.76 -10.10 1.65
CA VAL A 130 1.57 -10.47 0.87
C VAL A 130 1.55 -9.70 -0.45
N ILE A 131 2.04 -10.28 -1.53
CA ILE A 131 2.20 -9.60 -2.82
C ILE A 131 1.34 -10.31 -3.87
N GLY A 132 0.34 -9.62 -4.42
CA GLY A 132 -0.56 -10.16 -5.43
C GLY A 132 -2.03 -9.87 -5.12
N ALA A 133 -2.87 -9.80 -6.16
CA ALA A 133 -4.30 -9.59 -5.96
C ALA A 133 -4.93 -10.79 -5.24
N ASN A 134 -5.68 -10.50 -4.16
CA ASN A 134 -6.32 -11.44 -3.24
C ASN A 134 -5.36 -12.45 -2.57
N ALA A 135 -4.05 -12.19 -2.58
CA ALA A 135 -3.11 -12.98 -1.79
C ALA A 135 -3.42 -12.80 -0.29
N GLY A 136 -3.31 -13.86 0.51
CA GLY A 136 -3.52 -13.81 1.96
C GLY A 136 -4.88 -13.26 2.39
N LEU A 137 -5.92 -13.39 1.56
CA LEU A 137 -7.18 -12.68 1.71
C LEU A 137 -7.82 -12.85 3.10
N ARG A 138 -7.74 -14.05 3.70
CA ARG A 138 -8.49 -14.47 4.90
C ARG A 138 -7.61 -14.82 6.12
N VAL A 139 -6.38 -14.34 6.18
CA VAL A 139 -5.38 -14.77 7.19
C VAL A 139 -5.62 -14.09 8.54
N ASN A 140 -6.63 -14.55 9.26
CA ASN A 140 -7.04 -13.95 10.52
C ASN A 140 -5.90 -13.84 11.53
N THR A 141 -5.25 -14.93 11.96
CA THR A 141 -4.24 -14.87 13.05
C THR A 141 -2.83 -15.29 12.66
N GLY A 142 -2.62 -15.74 11.42
CA GLY A 142 -1.33 -16.23 10.94
C GLY A 142 -0.25 -15.15 10.93
N GLN A 143 0.93 -15.47 11.47
CA GLN A 143 2.09 -14.58 11.50
C GLN A 143 3.24 -15.13 10.65
N HIS A 144 4.19 -14.27 10.26
CA HIS A 144 5.41 -14.70 9.57
C HIS A 144 5.16 -15.42 8.23
N ASN A 145 4.05 -15.14 7.56
CA ASN A 145 3.74 -15.77 6.28
C ASN A 145 4.29 -14.95 5.11
N THR A 146 4.66 -15.64 4.03
CA THR A 146 5.03 -15.05 2.74
C THR A 146 4.10 -15.59 1.67
N PHE A 147 3.23 -14.74 1.15
CA PHE A 147 2.30 -15.04 0.06
C PHE A 147 2.64 -14.19 -1.15
N VAL A 148 3.02 -14.80 -2.26
CA VAL A 148 3.43 -14.06 -3.48
C VAL A 148 2.75 -14.65 -4.71
N GLY A 149 1.75 -13.97 -5.26
CA GLY A 149 1.02 -14.37 -6.46
C GLY A 149 -0.48 -14.10 -6.37
N PHE A 150 -1.19 -14.23 -7.49
CA PHE A 150 -2.65 -14.11 -7.51
C PHE A 150 -3.30 -15.21 -6.66
N ASN A 151 -4.17 -14.85 -5.71
CA ASN A 151 -4.80 -15.77 -4.76
C ASN A 151 -3.83 -16.62 -3.91
N ALA A 152 -2.55 -16.26 -3.80
CA ALA A 152 -1.60 -17.02 -2.99
C ALA A 152 -2.04 -17.04 -1.51
N GLY A 153 -2.26 -18.22 -0.93
CA GLY A 153 -2.69 -18.36 0.46
C GLY A 153 -4.07 -17.76 0.77
N GLN A 154 -4.95 -17.60 -0.22
CA GLN A 154 -6.27 -16.97 -0.07
C GLN A 154 -7.13 -17.59 1.05
N THR A 155 -6.97 -18.88 1.30
CA THR A 155 -7.76 -19.68 2.25
C THR A 155 -7.01 -20.02 3.54
N VAL A 156 -5.78 -19.52 3.72
CA VAL A 156 -5.04 -19.71 4.97
C VAL A 156 -5.68 -18.83 6.03
N GLU A 157 -6.26 -19.42 7.09
CA GLU A 157 -6.98 -18.65 8.12
C GLU A 157 -6.13 -18.39 9.38
N THR A 158 -5.32 -19.36 9.82
CA THR A 158 -4.60 -19.29 11.11
C THR A 158 -3.14 -19.75 11.07
N GLY A 159 -2.68 -20.34 9.96
CA GLY A 159 -1.33 -20.87 9.81
C GLY A 159 -0.25 -19.77 9.88
N SER A 160 0.87 -20.07 10.55
CA SER A 160 2.03 -19.16 10.68
C SER A 160 3.27 -19.78 10.04
N GLY A 161 4.18 -18.94 9.55
CA GLY A 161 5.45 -19.38 8.95
C GLY A 161 5.29 -20.06 7.59
N ASN A 162 4.19 -19.83 6.87
CA ASN A 162 3.94 -20.42 5.58
C ASN A 162 4.57 -19.61 4.44
N VAL A 163 5.09 -20.28 3.42
CA VAL A 163 5.59 -19.65 2.20
C VAL A 163 4.80 -20.21 1.02
N ILE A 164 3.90 -19.41 0.44
CA ILE A 164 3.07 -19.81 -0.72
C ILE A 164 3.35 -18.87 -1.89
N ILE A 165 3.86 -19.42 -2.99
CA ILE A 165 4.27 -18.65 -4.17
C ILE A 165 3.56 -19.17 -5.42
N GLY A 166 3.00 -18.24 -6.19
CA GLY A 166 2.39 -18.39 -7.50
C GLY A 166 0.85 -18.24 -7.52
N ASN A 167 0.23 -18.53 -8.66
CA ASN A 167 -1.23 -18.43 -8.82
C ASN A 167 -1.89 -19.66 -8.18
N ALA A 168 -2.30 -19.50 -6.92
CA ALA A 168 -2.58 -20.60 -6.04
C ALA A 168 -4.00 -20.54 -5.45
N GLY A 169 -5.00 -20.28 -6.30
CA GLY A 169 -6.43 -20.32 -5.95
C GLY A 169 -6.96 -21.68 -5.42
N GLY A 170 -6.07 -22.60 -5.04
CA GLY A 170 -6.38 -23.88 -4.42
C GLY A 170 -5.35 -24.35 -3.37
N ASN A 171 -4.29 -23.59 -3.05
CA ASN A 171 -3.32 -24.03 -2.05
C ASN A 171 -3.80 -23.67 -0.64
N THR A 172 -4.53 -24.60 -0.04
CA THR A 172 -4.87 -24.58 1.38
C THR A 172 -3.68 -25.05 2.20
N ALA A 173 -2.83 -24.15 2.67
CA ALA A 173 -2.04 -24.43 3.85
C ALA A 173 -2.98 -24.32 5.06
N ALA A 174 -3.64 -25.43 5.43
CA ALA A 174 -4.38 -25.52 6.70
C ALA A 174 -3.44 -25.54 7.91
N GLU A 175 -2.14 -25.71 7.69
CA GLU A 175 -1.11 -25.92 8.72
C GLU A 175 -0.11 -24.75 8.82
N THR A 176 0.74 -24.80 9.85
CA THR A 176 1.87 -23.88 10.07
C THR A 176 3.13 -24.43 9.42
N ARG A 177 4.08 -23.56 9.05
CA ARG A 177 5.43 -23.93 8.57
C ARG A 177 5.41 -24.82 7.32
N THR A 178 4.51 -24.50 6.38
CA THR A 178 4.43 -25.16 5.08
C THR A 178 5.04 -24.30 3.98
N MET A 179 5.59 -24.95 2.95
CA MET A 179 6.08 -24.30 1.74
C MET A 179 5.31 -24.85 0.54
N ILE A 180 4.79 -23.99 -0.32
CA ILE A 180 4.16 -24.41 -1.57
C ILE A 180 4.57 -23.44 -2.68
N ILE A 181 5.19 -23.95 -3.74
CA ILE A 181 5.44 -23.21 -4.97
C ILE A 181 4.64 -23.89 -6.09
N ALA A 182 3.61 -23.19 -6.58
CA ALA A 182 2.72 -23.71 -7.60
C ALA A 182 2.27 -22.63 -8.57
N GLY A 183 2.11 -23.00 -9.84
CA GLY A 183 1.54 -22.14 -10.88
C GLY A 183 0.16 -22.64 -11.32
N SER A 184 -0.66 -21.72 -11.81
CA SER A 184 -1.90 -22.09 -12.52
C SER A 184 -2.05 -21.27 -13.78
N ASP A 185 -2.48 -21.94 -14.86
CA ASP A 185 -2.88 -21.33 -16.12
C ASP A 185 -4.35 -20.84 -16.12
N GLY A 186 -5.02 -20.92 -14.96
CA GLY A 186 -6.44 -20.61 -14.78
C GLY A 186 -7.37 -21.83 -14.84
N THR A 187 -6.86 -23.00 -15.26
CA THR A 187 -7.62 -24.25 -15.33
C THR A 187 -6.96 -25.39 -14.56
N THR A 188 -5.64 -25.48 -14.63
CA THR A 188 -4.85 -26.55 -14.01
C THR A 188 -3.91 -25.91 -13.00
N LEU A 189 -3.81 -26.52 -11.82
CA LEU A 189 -2.79 -26.20 -10.84
C LEU A 189 -1.62 -27.16 -11.05
N THR A 190 -0.41 -26.61 -11.20
CA THR A 190 0.83 -27.37 -11.21
C THR A 190 1.64 -27.00 -9.99
N THR A 191 1.71 -27.92 -9.03
CA THR A 191 2.66 -27.83 -7.92
C THR A 191 4.05 -28.21 -8.43
N TRP A 192 5.06 -27.43 -8.09
CA TRP A 192 6.47 -27.75 -8.34
C TRP A 192 7.19 -28.17 -7.07
N LEU A 193 6.93 -27.50 -5.95
CA LEU A 193 7.55 -27.82 -4.66
C LEU A 193 6.50 -27.75 -3.54
N GLU A 194 6.51 -28.74 -2.66
CA GLU A 194 5.82 -28.72 -1.38
C GLU A 194 6.81 -29.04 -0.25
N GLY A 195 6.62 -28.41 0.90
CA GLY A 195 7.32 -28.75 2.12
C GLY A 195 6.43 -28.64 3.33
N ASP A 196 6.68 -29.49 4.32
CA ASP A 196 5.84 -29.62 5.51
C ASP A 196 6.51 -29.11 6.79
N ASN A 197 5.76 -29.20 7.89
CA ASN A 197 6.18 -28.71 9.19
C ASN A 197 7.28 -29.54 9.87
N THR A 198 7.65 -30.69 9.29
CA THR A 198 8.73 -31.58 9.74
C THR A 198 10.04 -31.29 9.02
N GLY A 199 9.99 -30.48 7.96
CA GLY A 199 11.14 -30.15 7.11
C GLY A 199 11.29 -31.09 5.91
N GLU A 200 10.32 -31.97 5.66
CA GLU A 200 10.28 -32.76 4.43
C GLU A 200 9.95 -31.84 3.25
N VAL A 201 10.62 -32.07 2.11
CA VAL A 201 10.39 -31.32 0.87
C VAL A 201 10.20 -32.30 -0.29
N VAL A 202 9.09 -32.15 -1.00
CA VAL A 202 8.75 -32.91 -2.19
C VAL A 202 8.87 -32.00 -3.41
N VAL A 203 9.65 -32.44 -4.41
CA VAL A 203 9.79 -31.76 -5.70
C VAL A 203 9.02 -32.54 -6.76
N PHE A 204 8.09 -31.88 -7.42
CA PHE A 204 7.26 -32.44 -8.49
C PHE A 204 7.83 -32.05 -9.87
N GLY A 205 7.85 -33.00 -10.80
CA GLY A 205 8.34 -32.76 -12.16
C GLY A 205 9.00 -33.98 -12.79
N ASN A 206 9.64 -33.79 -13.95
CA ASN A 206 10.32 -34.86 -14.67
C ASN A 206 11.67 -35.20 -13.99
N PRO A 207 11.86 -36.43 -13.48
CA PRO A 207 13.05 -36.83 -12.72
C PRO A 207 14.36 -36.81 -13.53
N THR A 208 14.29 -36.61 -14.85
CA THR A 208 15.48 -36.52 -15.72
C THR A 208 16.07 -35.12 -15.84
N LYS A 209 15.38 -34.08 -15.33
CA LYS A 209 15.86 -32.69 -15.29
C LYS A 209 16.10 -32.21 -13.85
N ASN A 210 16.54 -33.12 -12.98
CA ASN A 210 16.63 -32.85 -11.55
C ASN A 210 17.50 -31.62 -11.25
N LEU A 211 16.94 -30.75 -10.40
CA LEU A 211 17.70 -29.87 -9.52
C LEU A 211 18.83 -30.70 -8.90
N GLY A 212 20.08 -30.28 -9.05
CA GLY A 212 21.23 -30.96 -8.48
C GLY A 212 21.20 -30.87 -6.95
N ILE A 213 20.35 -31.67 -6.31
CA ILE A 213 20.32 -31.83 -4.86
C ILE A 213 21.51 -32.71 -4.53
N ALA A 214 22.62 -32.09 -4.16
CA ALA A 214 23.78 -32.80 -3.64
C ALA A 214 23.40 -33.37 -2.26
N THR A 215 23.52 -34.69 -2.13
CA THR A 215 23.42 -35.43 -0.86
C THR A 215 24.60 -35.12 0.04
#